data_AF-A0A0M0J4Y6-F1
#
_entry.id   AF-A0A0M0J4Y6-F1
#
_cell.length_a   1.000
_cell.length_b   1.000
_cell.length_c   1.000
_cell.angle_alpha   90.00
_cell.angle_beta   90.00
_cell.angle_gamma   90.00
#
_symmetry.space_group_name_H-M   'P 1'
#
loop_
_entity.id
_entity.type
_entity.pdbx_description
1 polymer ?
#
loop_
_entity_poly.entity_id
_entity_poly.type
_entity_poly.pdbx_seq_one_letter_code
_entity_poly.pdbx_strand_id
1 'polypeptide(L)'
;MDDGTFTLQVKDVRSTLLSSIVVSASSDVRALKQRLVDIGAAPAAAVRLHIAHKGRMLEDAELLEILRAAPVVVLAAVLPSATTTNGMAPPRRLVLPTREQSSVRCCPLSRTARCTGSYGCTRTANSDAGGALGAIDF
;
A
#
# COMPACT_ATOMS: atom_id res chain seq x y z
N MET A 1 13.67 38.64 -27.93
CA MET A 1 12.71 37.53 -28.06
C MET A 1 12.00 37.46 -26.73
N ASP A 2 10.77 37.93 -26.67
CA ASP A 2 9.96 37.74 -25.48
C ASP A 2 9.57 36.26 -25.44
N ASP A 3 10.13 35.50 -24.50
CA ASP A 3 9.74 34.11 -24.21
C ASP A 3 8.24 33.97 -23.88
N GLY A 4 7.55 35.11 -23.71
CA GLY A 4 6.11 35.23 -23.62
C GLY A 4 5.57 34.37 -22.48
N THR A 5 6.01 34.73 -21.29
CA THR A 5 5.59 34.16 -20.03
C THR A 5 4.17 34.58 -19.70
N PHE A 6 3.43 33.72 -19.01
CA PHE A 6 2.08 34.03 -18.52
C PHE A 6 1.82 33.35 -17.17
N THR A 7 0.85 33.87 -16.43
CA THR A 7 0.43 33.30 -15.16
C THR A 7 -0.56 32.17 -15.40
N LEU A 8 -0.21 30.96 -15.01
CA LEU A 8 -1.04 29.76 -15.06
C LEU A 8 -1.66 29.50 -13.69
N GLN A 9 -2.98 29.35 -13.67
CA GLN A 9 -3.72 28.88 -12.50
C GLN A 9 -3.85 27.35 -12.55
N VAL A 10 -3.48 26.70 -11.45
CA VAL A 10 -3.51 25.25 -11.30
C VAL A 10 -4.47 24.90 -10.19
N LYS A 11 -5.51 24.14 -10.54
CA LYS A 11 -6.50 23.61 -9.61
C LYS A 11 -6.24 22.12 -9.39
N ASP A 12 -5.85 21.72 -8.20
CA ASP A 12 -5.83 20.29 -7.85
C ASP A 12 -7.27 19.78 -7.71
N VAL A 13 -7.58 18.61 -8.27
CA VAL A 13 -8.90 17.97 -8.14
C VAL A 13 -9.23 17.67 -6.68
N ARG A 14 -8.23 17.39 -5.85
CA ARG A 14 -8.41 17.04 -4.43
C ARG A 14 -8.45 18.25 -3.52
N SER A 15 -7.97 19.39 -3.99
CA SER A 15 -7.86 20.62 -3.20
C SER A 15 -8.82 21.68 -3.70
N THR A 16 -9.40 22.45 -2.80
CA THR A 16 -10.14 23.66 -3.17
C THR A 16 -9.21 24.84 -3.47
N LEU A 17 -7.90 24.68 -3.22
CA LEU A 17 -6.90 25.72 -3.41
C LEU A 17 -6.49 25.84 -4.89
N LEU A 18 -6.37 27.10 -5.32
CA LEU A 18 -5.82 27.47 -6.63
C LEU A 18 -4.39 27.95 -6.43
N SER A 19 -3.46 27.31 -7.11
CA SER A 19 -2.05 27.75 -7.16
C SER A 19 -1.84 28.61 -8.41
N SER A 20 -1.14 29.73 -8.27
CA SER A 20 -0.77 30.58 -9.41
C SER A 20 0.73 30.53 -9.63
N ILE A 21 1.16 30.21 -10.85
CA ILE A 21 2.57 30.09 -11.21
C ILE A 21 2.86 30.80 -12.53
N VAL A 22 4.01 31.46 -12.64
CA VAL A 22 4.44 32.10 -13.90
C VAL A 22 5.19 31.07 -14.73
N VAL A 23 4.73 30.76 -15.93
CA VAL A 23 5.30 29.76 -16.85
C VAL A 23 5.68 30.40 -18.18
N SER A 24 6.61 29.79 -18.91
CA SER A 24 6.94 30.17 -20.29
C SER A 24 6.09 29.38 -21.28
N ALA A 25 5.66 30.01 -22.37
CA ALA A 25 4.84 29.34 -23.38
C ALA A 25 5.61 28.31 -24.21
N SER A 26 6.93 28.47 -24.30
CA SER A 26 7.85 27.52 -24.95
C SER A 26 8.17 26.31 -24.08
N SER A 27 7.74 26.30 -22.81
CA SER A 27 7.89 25.13 -21.94
C SER A 27 6.87 24.06 -22.32
N ASP A 28 7.21 22.80 -22.02
CA ASP A 28 6.35 21.65 -22.21
C ASP A 28 5.64 21.25 -20.91
N VAL A 29 4.60 20.42 -21.05
CA VAL A 29 3.80 19.91 -19.93
C VAL A 29 4.63 19.04 -18.98
N ARG A 30 5.65 18.32 -19.48
CA ARG A 30 6.56 17.56 -18.63
C ARG A 30 7.34 18.46 -17.67
N ALA A 31 7.96 19.54 -18.17
CA ALA A 31 8.66 20.50 -17.32
C ALA A 31 7.71 21.16 -16.32
N LEU A 32 6.46 21.43 -16.74
CA LEU A 32 5.42 21.94 -15.83
C LEU A 32 5.12 20.95 -14.70
N LYS A 33 4.91 19.66 -15.00
CA LYS A 33 4.65 18.63 -13.98
C LYS A 33 5.79 18.53 -12.97
N GLN A 34 7.03 18.53 -13.45
CA GLN A 34 8.21 18.50 -12.57
C GLN A 34 8.22 19.73 -11.65
N ARG A 35 8.05 20.92 -12.23
CA ARG A 35 8.03 22.16 -11.46
C ARG A 35 6.92 22.22 -10.41
N LEU A 36 5.74 21.66 -10.72
CA LEU A 36 4.65 21.57 -9.75
C LEU A 36 5.01 20.70 -8.55
N VAL A 37 5.79 19.63 -8.75
CA VAL A 37 6.33 18.82 -7.66
C VAL A 37 7.37 19.61 -6.87
N ASP A 38 8.28 20.30 -7.55
CA ASP A 38 9.38 21.05 -6.91
C ASP A 38 8.88 22.16 -5.98
N ILE A 39 7.79 22.85 -6.35
CA ILE A 39 7.18 23.90 -5.53
C ILE A 39 6.18 23.36 -4.48
N GLY A 40 5.96 22.04 -4.44
CA GLY A 40 5.02 21.39 -3.53
C GLY A 40 3.53 21.58 -3.88
N ALA A 41 3.21 22.08 -5.08
CA ALA A 41 1.83 22.19 -5.57
C ALA A 41 1.27 20.83 -6.04
N ALA A 42 2.15 19.89 -6.39
CA ALA A 42 1.82 18.49 -6.65
C ALA A 42 2.51 17.58 -5.62
N PRO A 43 1.86 16.50 -5.17
CA PRO A 43 2.47 15.58 -4.22
C PRO A 43 3.63 14.81 -4.87
N ALA A 44 4.82 14.89 -4.27
CA ALA A 44 6.01 14.16 -4.73
C ALA A 44 5.83 12.62 -4.67
N ALA A 45 4.91 12.13 -3.84
CA ALA A 45 4.56 10.71 -3.75
C ALA A 45 3.63 10.24 -4.88
N ALA A 46 3.23 11.10 -5.82
CA ALA A 46 2.37 10.69 -6.93
C ALA A 46 3.08 9.72 -7.88
N VAL A 47 2.42 8.60 -8.18
CA VAL A 47 2.85 7.66 -9.23
C VAL A 47 2.66 8.28 -10.61
N ARG A 48 1.58 9.06 -10.78
CA ARG A 48 1.26 9.75 -12.03
C ARG A 48 0.62 11.10 -11.76
N LEU A 49 0.99 12.09 -12.57
CA LEU A 49 0.37 13.41 -12.62
C LEU A 49 -0.30 13.61 -13.97
N HIS A 50 -1.59 13.91 -13.94
CA HIS A 50 -2.38 14.25 -15.12
C HIS A 50 -2.73 15.73 -15.07
N ILE A 51 -2.59 16.41 -16.21
CA ILE A 51 -2.98 17.81 -16.36
C ILE A 51 -4.07 17.85 -17.43
N ALA A 52 -5.17 18.51 -17.12
CA ALA A 52 -6.29 18.69 -18.03
C ALA A 52 -6.57 20.19 -18.25
N HIS A 53 -6.94 20.52 -19.49
CA HIS A 53 -7.32 21.86 -19.92
C HIS A 53 -8.55 21.76 -20.82
N LYS A 54 -9.60 22.53 -20.51
CA LYS A 54 -10.88 22.55 -21.28
C LYS A 54 -11.46 21.14 -21.53
N GLY A 55 -11.36 20.25 -20.55
CA GLY A 55 -11.88 18.88 -20.63
C GLY A 55 -11.00 17.90 -21.42
N ARG A 56 -9.86 18.34 -21.97
CA ARG A 56 -8.87 17.48 -22.62
C ARG A 56 -7.68 17.24 -21.69
N MET A 57 -7.19 16.01 -21.65
CA MET A 57 -5.92 15.68 -20.97
C MET A 57 -4.74 16.06 -21.87
N LEU A 58 -3.77 16.76 -21.29
CA LEU A 58 -2.57 17.20 -21.99
C LEU A 58 -1.48 16.14 -21.93
N GLU A 59 -0.81 15.93 -23.06
CA GLU A 59 0.35 15.07 -23.15
C GLU A 59 1.64 15.78 -22.72
N ASP A 60 2.63 15.01 -22.29
CA ASP A 60 3.89 15.53 -21.74
C ASP A 60 4.67 16.43 -22.71
N ALA A 61 4.58 16.14 -24.01
CA ALA A 61 5.29 16.86 -25.07
C ALA A 61 4.54 18.11 -25.57
N GLU A 62 3.30 18.34 -25.12
CA GLU A 62 2.55 19.53 -25.53
C GLU A 62 3.18 20.79 -24.93
N LEU A 63 3.23 21.86 -25.74
CA LEU A 63 3.73 23.17 -25.31
C LEU A 63 2.65 23.93 -24.54
N LEU A 64 3.06 24.70 -23.54
CA LEU A 64 2.15 25.49 -22.70
C LEU A 64 1.52 26.68 -23.44
N GLU A 65 1.99 27.01 -24.64
CA GLU A 65 1.39 28.05 -25.49
C GLU A 65 -0.13 27.86 -25.68
N ILE A 66 -0.60 26.62 -25.77
CA ILE A 66 -2.04 26.29 -25.93
C ILE A 66 -2.90 26.78 -24.75
N LEU A 67 -2.29 27.07 -23.61
CA LEU A 67 -2.95 27.53 -22.38
C LEU A 67 -3.05 29.06 -22.31
N ARG A 68 -2.35 29.81 -23.18
CA ARG A 68 -2.31 31.29 -23.10
C ARG A 68 -3.69 31.93 -23.13
N ALA A 69 -4.59 31.44 -23.98
CA ALA A 69 -5.93 31.99 -24.15
C ALA A 69 -6.86 31.69 -22.95
N ALA A 70 -6.53 30.69 -22.13
CA ALA A 70 -7.29 30.30 -20.95
C ALA A 70 -6.33 29.61 -19.96
N PRO A 71 -5.60 30.37 -19.14
CA PRO A 71 -4.48 29.85 -18.37
C PRO A 71 -4.97 29.23 -17.06
N VAL A 72 -5.90 28.26 -17.16
CA VAL A 72 -6.44 27.51 -16.04
C VAL A 72 -6.37 26.02 -16.38
N VAL A 73 -5.69 25.25 -15.54
CA VAL A 73 -5.58 23.79 -15.69
C VAL A 73 -6.01 23.07 -14.43
N VAL A 74 -6.42 21.83 -14.62
CA VAL A 74 -6.80 20.91 -13.55
C VAL A 74 -5.71 19.86 -13.40
N LEU A 75 -5.18 19.71 -12.19
CA LEU A 75 -4.16 18.74 -11.82
C LEU A 75 -4.83 17.55 -11.10
N ALA A 76 -4.53 16.33 -11.55
CA ALA A 76 -4.94 15.12 -10.87
C ALA A 76 -3.73 14.24 -10.58
N ALA A 77 -3.50 13.96 -9.30
CA ALA A 77 -2.44 13.08 -8.83
C ALA A 77 -2.96 11.69 -8.47
N VAL A 78 -2.29 10.65 -8.98
CA VAL A 78 -2.51 9.26 -8.59
C VAL A 78 -1.49 8.91 -7.53
N LEU A 79 -1.95 8.71 -6.30
CA LEU A 79 -1.10 8.28 -5.18
C LEU A 79 -1.07 6.76 -5.10
N PRO A 80 0.05 6.15 -4.68
CA PRO A 80 0.09 4.72 -4.40
C PRO A 80 -0.87 4.42 -3.25
N SER A 81 -1.65 3.35 -3.39
CA SER A 81 -2.43 2.84 -2.26
C SER A 81 -1.46 2.35 -1.19
N ALA A 82 -1.63 2.83 0.04
CA ALA A 82 -0.93 2.25 1.18
C ALA A 82 -1.43 0.81 1.35
N THR A 83 -0.68 -0.16 0.85
CA THR A 83 -0.83 -1.55 1.30
C THR A 83 -0.40 -1.54 2.76
N THR A 84 -1.35 -1.48 3.68
CA THR A 84 -1.12 -1.80 5.07
C THR A 84 -0.66 -3.25 5.10
N THR A 85 0.66 -3.46 5.11
CA THR A 85 1.27 -4.70 5.60
C THR A 85 1.09 -4.71 7.12
N ASN A 86 -0.16 -4.68 7.58
CA ASN A 86 -0.49 -5.24 8.88
C ASN A 86 -0.14 -6.73 8.75
N GLY A 87 0.64 -7.26 9.69
CA GLY A 87 1.06 -8.65 9.75
C GLY A 87 -0.11 -9.64 9.81
N MET A 88 -0.82 -9.77 8.70
CA MET A 88 -1.94 -10.66 8.53
C MET A 88 -1.35 -11.98 8.06
N ALA A 89 -1.21 -12.89 9.02
CA ALA A 89 -0.86 -14.28 8.80
C ALA A 89 -1.60 -14.83 7.55
N PRO A 90 -0.96 -15.68 6.74
CA PRO A 90 -1.58 -16.25 5.55
C PRO A 90 -2.91 -16.92 5.92
N PRO A 91 -3.92 -16.89 5.04
CA PRO A 91 -5.27 -17.35 5.35
C PRO A 91 -5.20 -18.81 5.82
N ARG A 92 -5.40 -19.02 7.14
CA ARG A 92 -5.57 -20.37 7.68
C ARG A 92 -6.87 -20.89 7.08
N ARG A 93 -6.71 -21.79 6.10
CA ARG A 93 -7.79 -22.53 5.45
C ARG A 93 -8.70 -23.10 6.55
N LEU A 94 -9.91 -22.58 6.66
CA LEU A 94 -10.93 -23.12 7.56
C LEU A 94 -11.32 -24.50 7.01
N VAL A 95 -10.69 -25.54 7.55
CA VAL A 95 -11.09 -26.92 7.30
C VAL A 95 -12.38 -27.16 8.08
N LEU A 96 -13.49 -27.24 7.36
CA LEU A 96 -14.77 -27.72 7.89
C LEU A 96 -14.61 -29.19 8.29
N PRO A 97 -15.04 -29.62 9.49
CA PRO A 97 -15.02 -31.02 9.86
C PRO A 97 -16.17 -31.73 9.14
N THR A 98 -15.88 -32.37 8.01
CA THR A 98 -16.79 -33.37 7.42
C THR A 98 -16.69 -34.64 8.26
N ARG A 99 -17.81 -34.93 8.92
CA ARG A 99 -18.06 -36.12 9.71
C ARG A 99 -18.34 -37.31 8.79
N GLU A 100 -17.69 -38.43 9.09
CA GLU A 100 -17.98 -39.83 8.70
C GLU A 100 -17.81 -40.28 7.24
N GLN A 101 -16.88 -41.22 7.00
CA GLN A 101 -17.22 -42.64 6.76
C GLN A 101 -15.97 -43.52 6.48
N SER A 102 -15.70 -44.42 7.42
CA SER A 102 -15.34 -45.85 7.31
C SER A 102 -14.43 -46.41 6.20
N SER A 103 -13.62 -47.42 6.62
CA SER A 103 -13.05 -48.55 5.85
C SER A 103 -11.66 -48.29 5.22
N VAL A 104 -10.58 -49.08 5.37
CA VAL A 104 -10.35 -50.42 5.94
C VAL A 104 -8.82 -50.72 6.01
N ARG A 105 -8.38 -51.50 7.03
CA ARG A 105 -7.19 -52.41 7.13
C ARG A 105 -5.78 -51.79 7.04
N CYS A 106 -4.75 -52.21 7.79
CA CYS A 106 -4.47 -53.42 8.56
C CYS A 106 -3.43 -53.11 9.65
N CYS A 107 -3.53 -53.76 10.81
CA CYS A 107 -2.47 -53.85 11.82
C CYS A 107 -1.23 -54.59 11.28
N PRO A 108 -0.08 -54.51 11.97
CA PRO A 108 0.27 -55.66 12.81
C PRO A 108 0.85 -55.30 14.19
N LEU A 109 0.51 -56.15 15.18
CA LEU A 109 1.33 -56.66 16.29
C LEU A 109 2.09 -55.63 17.16
N SER A 110 2.02 -55.56 18.49
CA SER A 110 1.55 -56.40 19.61
C SER A 110 1.53 -55.44 20.81
N ARG A 111 0.63 -55.47 21.78
CA ARG A 111 0.70 -56.36 22.96
C ARG A 111 -0.45 -55.94 23.88
N THR A 112 -1.30 -56.90 24.20
CA THR A 112 -2.07 -57.07 25.43
C THR A 112 -2.01 -55.96 26.49
N ALA A 113 -3.14 -55.31 26.74
CA ALA A 113 -3.57 -54.98 28.10
C ALA A 113 -5.10 -54.94 28.17
N ARG A 114 -5.68 -55.93 28.85
CA ARG A 114 -7.07 -55.92 29.30
C ARG A 114 -7.19 -54.89 30.43
N CYS A 115 -8.25 -54.08 30.32
CA CYS A 115 -9.12 -53.51 31.34
C CYS A 115 -8.58 -53.38 32.78
N THR A 116 -8.55 -52.16 33.30
CA THR A 116 -9.48 -51.67 34.34
C THR A 116 -9.35 -50.15 34.49
N GLY A 117 -10.46 -49.52 34.85
CA GLY A 117 -10.70 -48.09 34.62
C GLY A 117 -10.14 -47.12 35.66
N SER A 118 -10.48 -45.87 35.35
CA SER A 118 -10.55 -44.68 36.19
C SER A 118 -9.26 -43.98 36.64
N TYR A 119 -8.93 -42.99 35.81
CA TYR A 119 -8.55 -41.61 36.14
C TYR A 119 -7.53 -41.40 37.27
N GLY A 120 -6.31 -41.10 36.85
CA GLY A 120 -5.30 -40.46 37.69
C GLY A 120 -3.92 -40.97 37.34
N CYS A 121 -3.17 -40.22 36.52
CA CYS A 121 -1.73 -40.37 36.43
C CYS A 121 -1.09 -39.01 36.18
N THR A 122 -0.68 -38.40 37.30
CA THR A 122 0.56 -37.66 37.47
C THR A 122 1.68 -38.17 36.55
N ARG A 123 2.48 -37.26 35.99
CA ARG A 123 3.83 -37.61 35.54
C ARG A 123 4.84 -36.64 36.15
N THR A 124 5.53 -37.17 37.14
CA THR A 124 6.64 -36.60 37.90
C THR A 124 7.95 -36.68 37.10
N ALA A 125 8.67 -35.56 37.10
CA ALA A 125 10.12 -35.32 37.15
C ALA A 125 11.14 -36.26 36.44
N ASN A 126 12.03 -35.68 35.63
CA ASN A 126 13.43 -35.32 36.00
C ASN A 126 14.16 -34.79 34.75
N SER A 127 14.62 -33.53 34.76
CA SER A 127 15.99 -33.06 35.11
C SER A 127 17.01 -33.31 33.98
N ASP A 128 17.84 -32.37 33.51
CA ASP A 128 18.34 -31.11 34.08
C ASP A 128 19.10 -30.29 33.01
N ALA A 129 19.54 -29.10 33.43
CA ALA A 129 20.39 -28.08 32.77
C ALA A 129 19.66 -27.09 31.81
N GLY A 130 19.59 -25.78 32.05
CA GLY A 130 20.21 -24.90 33.05
C GLY A 130 20.37 -23.51 32.42
N GLY A 131 20.01 -22.43 33.11
CA GLY A 131 20.38 -21.07 32.68
C GLY A 131 19.41 -19.93 32.97
N ALA A 132 19.43 -19.46 34.23
CA ALA A 132 19.32 -18.07 34.68
C ALA A 132 18.11 -17.19 34.29
N LEU A 133 17.25 -17.00 35.29
CA LEU A 133 16.34 -15.85 35.47
C LEU A 133 17.17 -14.60 35.84
N GLY A 134 17.09 -13.54 35.04
CA GLY A 134 17.54 -12.21 35.41
C GLY A 134 16.36 -11.39 35.93
N ALA A 135 16.43 -11.02 37.21
CA ALA A 135 15.54 -10.06 37.86
C ALA A 135 15.70 -8.66 37.23
N ILE A 136 14.59 -7.93 37.10
CA ILE A 136 14.62 -6.46 36.94
C ILE A 136 13.87 -5.93 38.15
N ASP A 137 14.65 -5.45 39.12
CA ASP A 137 14.23 -4.60 40.23
C ASP A 137 14.54 -3.15 39.82
N PHE A 138 13.69 -2.20 40.22
CA PHE A 138 13.86 -0.76 39.97
C PHE A 138 14.79 -0.12 41.01
#